data_AF-A0A1F9SFX2-F1
#
_entry.id   AF-A0A1F9SFX2-F1
#
_cell.length_a   1.000
_cell.length_b   1.000
_cell.length_c   1.000
_cell.angle_alpha   90.00
_cell.angle_beta   90.00
_cell.angle_gamma   90.00
#
_symmetry.space_group_name_H-M   'P 1'
#
loop_
_entity.id
_entity.type
_entity.pdbx_description
1 polymer ?
#
loop_
_entity_poly.entity_id
_entity_poly.type
_entity_poly.pdbx_seq_one_letter_code
_entity_poly.pdbx_strand_id
1 'polypeptide(L)'
;MKYILLVLISAALAAPAAAAAGADCAAQDMQLFYYYLNADRDAKVHDYPTACHPGKTSMQMPGWLDKALPAMLERKVWKSPEDGELSEAAVWQTPVSILYEFNSTAGKAEKPLAMEAEFSDLRIRFNMSVDRVARAKLEGSFEGRGGAMLASLDGIARTFDELTGAVAKGDQKGYDAKAAELMKRSRGLFSLLFEAPEKAAAKKAATRYTPEARLLPGYRGVSLPLAGSQALFVEKGDRVDMLVTFEAIMTNDVKEKITATILQNVLVTAVVKPAGSEPGVVQLLCNPNEAQYAALSLAQASNINLTRRAPGDTALRAMEIASFGKLLK
;
A
#
# COMPACT_ATOMS: atom_id res chain seq x y z
N MET A 1 -56.18 27.21 -26.76
CA MET A 1 -54.78 26.70 -26.79
C MET A 1 -54.44 26.17 -25.41
N LYS A 2 -54.39 24.84 -25.26
CA LYS A 2 -53.97 24.12 -24.06
C LYS A 2 -52.45 23.95 -24.15
N TYR A 3 -51.70 24.44 -23.18
CA TYR A 3 -50.29 24.06 -22.99
C TYR A 3 -50.19 23.11 -21.81
N ILE A 4 -49.76 21.89 -22.11
CA ILE A 4 -49.49 20.80 -21.18
C ILE A 4 -48.13 21.06 -20.55
N LEU A 5 -48.12 21.18 -19.22
CA LEU A 5 -46.91 21.26 -18.40
C LEU A 5 -46.40 19.83 -18.18
N LEU A 6 -45.28 19.49 -18.82
CA LEU A 6 -44.59 18.20 -18.68
C LEU A 6 -43.71 18.27 -17.41
N VAL A 7 -44.16 17.62 -16.33
CA VAL A 7 -43.35 17.39 -15.13
C VAL A 7 -42.43 16.21 -15.42
N LEU A 8 -41.14 16.48 -15.65
CA LEU A 8 -40.09 15.48 -15.66
C LEU A 8 -39.81 15.07 -14.21
N ILE A 9 -40.29 13.88 -13.84
CA ILE A 9 -39.90 13.21 -12.59
C ILE A 9 -38.50 12.64 -12.82
N SER A 10 -37.48 13.35 -12.34
CA SER A 10 -36.12 12.81 -12.21
C SER A 10 -36.14 11.76 -11.10
N ALA A 11 -36.14 10.48 -11.49
CA ALA A 11 -35.88 9.38 -10.58
C ALA A 11 -34.39 9.41 -10.20
N ALA A 12 -34.04 10.18 -9.16
CA ALA A 12 -32.79 10.01 -8.47
C ALA A 12 -32.85 8.64 -7.77
N LEU A 13 -32.06 7.68 -8.25
CA LEU A 13 -31.77 6.45 -7.53
C LEU A 13 -31.08 6.84 -6.23
N ALA A 14 -31.87 6.98 -5.16
CA ALA A 14 -31.36 7.18 -3.82
C ALA A 14 -30.51 5.96 -3.45
N ALA A 15 -29.20 6.13 -3.36
CA ALA A 15 -28.38 5.23 -2.59
C ALA A 15 -29.04 5.06 -1.21
N PRO A 16 -29.14 3.83 -0.67
CA PRO A 16 -29.86 3.61 0.58
C PRO A 16 -29.23 4.48 1.68
N ALA A 17 -30.02 5.33 2.32
CA ALA A 17 -29.57 6.32 3.31
C ALA A 17 -28.71 5.71 4.45
N ALA A 18 -28.88 4.41 4.72
CA ALA A 18 -28.06 3.66 5.68
C ALA A 18 -26.60 3.47 5.23
N ALA A 19 -26.33 3.35 3.93
CA ALA A 19 -24.98 3.25 3.39
C ALA A 19 -24.24 4.60 3.46
N ALA A 20 -24.94 5.70 3.17
CA ALA A 20 -24.42 7.06 3.31
C ALA A 20 -24.09 7.41 4.78
N ALA A 21 -24.99 7.08 5.70
CA ALA A 21 -24.75 7.27 7.14
C ALA A 21 -23.56 6.42 7.65
N GLY A 22 -23.36 5.22 7.12
CA GLY A 22 -22.20 4.37 7.44
C GLY A 22 -20.87 4.97 6.99
N ALA A 23 -20.86 5.59 5.81
CA ALA A 23 -19.68 6.24 5.25
C ALA A 23 -19.28 7.51 6.03
N ASP A 24 -20.25 8.37 6.36
CA ASP A 24 -20.01 9.58 7.16
C ASP A 24 -19.44 9.22 8.52
N CYS A 25 -19.95 8.17 9.16
CA CYS A 25 -19.42 7.70 10.44
C CYS A 25 -18.02 7.10 10.33
N ALA A 26 -17.72 6.36 9.27
CA ALA A 26 -16.36 5.85 9.04
C ALA A 26 -15.36 6.99 8.76
N ALA A 27 -15.78 8.02 8.03
CA ALA A 27 -14.98 9.22 7.82
C ALA A 27 -14.75 9.96 9.13
N GLN A 28 -15.80 10.19 9.93
CA GLN A 28 -15.68 10.87 11.22
C GLN A 28 -14.74 10.13 12.18
N ASP A 29 -14.83 8.80 12.25
CA ASP A 29 -13.95 7.97 13.10
C ASP A 29 -12.47 8.12 12.69
N MET A 30 -12.16 8.10 11.39
CA MET A 30 -10.80 8.31 10.89
C MET A 30 -10.30 9.75 11.08
N GLN A 31 -11.18 10.74 10.91
CA GLN A 31 -10.85 12.13 11.17
C GLN A 31 -10.50 12.35 12.65
N LEU A 32 -11.30 11.79 13.55
CA LEU A 32 -11.06 11.89 14.99
C LEU A 32 -9.77 11.16 15.38
N PHE A 33 -9.50 9.98 14.81
CA PHE A 33 -8.23 9.29 14.99
C PHE A 33 -7.04 10.16 14.52
N TYR A 34 -7.13 10.76 13.34
CA TYR A 34 -6.06 11.64 12.84
C TYR A 34 -5.77 12.78 13.82
N TYR A 35 -6.82 13.44 14.32
CA TYR A 35 -6.66 14.54 15.28
C TYR A 35 -6.20 14.07 16.66
N TYR A 36 -6.55 12.86 17.09
CA TYR A 36 -5.98 12.27 18.31
C TYR A 36 -4.48 12.14 18.25
N LEU A 37 -3.86 12.10 17.08
CA LEU A 37 -2.40 12.01 16.93
C LEU A 37 -1.72 13.35 16.64
N ASN A 38 -2.48 14.45 16.52
CA ASN A 38 -1.94 15.76 16.20
C ASN A 38 -1.25 16.37 17.43
N ALA A 39 -0.19 17.17 17.22
CA ALA A 39 0.46 17.95 18.27
C ALA A 39 -0.46 19.07 18.77
N ASP A 40 -1.12 19.78 17.85
CA ASP A 40 -1.93 20.96 18.14
C ASP A 40 -3.42 20.59 18.18
N ARG A 41 -3.82 19.86 19.22
CA ARG A 41 -5.21 19.38 19.37
C ARG A 41 -6.11 20.48 19.92
N ASP A 42 -7.27 20.68 19.30
CA ASP A 42 -8.36 21.48 19.87
C ASP A 42 -8.94 20.75 21.09
N ALA A 43 -9.31 21.50 22.14
CA ALA A 43 -9.98 20.94 23.32
C ALA A 43 -11.25 20.13 22.96
N LYS A 44 -11.94 20.48 21.86
CA LYS A 44 -13.11 19.75 21.34
C LYS A 44 -12.79 18.35 20.83
N VAL A 45 -11.52 18.05 20.55
CA VAL A 45 -11.10 16.70 20.15
C VAL A 45 -11.18 15.76 21.35
N HIS A 46 -10.89 16.23 22.57
CA HIS A 46 -10.93 15.39 23.78
C HIS A 46 -12.32 14.84 24.08
N ASP A 47 -13.36 15.61 23.77
CA ASP A 47 -14.78 15.25 23.93
C ASP A 47 -15.53 15.66 22.67
N TYR A 48 -15.60 14.75 21.69
CA TYR A 48 -16.19 15.05 20.39
C TYR A 48 -17.65 14.58 20.32
N PRO A 49 -18.65 15.49 20.19
CA PRO A 49 -20.05 15.11 20.05
C PRO A 49 -20.30 14.28 18.79
N THR A 50 -21.02 13.16 18.91
CA THR A 50 -21.27 12.28 17.77
C THR A 50 -22.54 11.46 17.90
N ALA A 51 -23.17 11.17 16.76
CA ALA A 51 -24.27 10.23 16.64
C ALA A 51 -23.83 8.87 16.05
N CYS A 52 -22.54 8.71 15.73
CA CYS A 52 -22.03 7.54 15.01
C CYS A 52 -21.85 6.29 15.88
N HIS A 53 -21.88 6.45 17.20
CA HIS A 53 -21.65 5.38 18.16
C HIS A 53 -22.91 5.15 19.00
N PRO A 54 -23.59 3.99 18.86
CA PRO A 54 -24.81 3.71 19.59
C PRO A 54 -24.63 3.83 21.10
N GLY A 55 -25.54 4.56 21.75
CA GLY A 55 -25.51 4.75 23.21
C GLY A 55 -24.49 5.78 23.70
N LYS A 56 -23.78 6.48 22.81
CA LYS A 56 -22.86 7.56 23.16
C LYS A 56 -23.30 8.86 22.48
N THR A 57 -23.33 9.94 23.25
CA THR A 57 -23.57 11.31 22.76
C THR A 57 -22.27 12.00 22.35
N SER A 58 -21.13 11.51 22.85
CA SER A 58 -19.81 11.97 22.48
C SER A 58 -18.75 10.87 22.58
N MET A 59 -17.64 11.06 21.88
CA MET A 59 -16.47 10.20 21.92
C MET A 59 -15.33 10.90 22.63
N GLN A 60 -14.97 10.32 23.77
CA GLN A 60 -13.87 10.78 24.62
C GLN A 60 -12.55 10.20 24.13
N MET A 61 -11.49 11.00 24.08
CA MET A 61 -10.16 10.47 23.78
C MET A 61 -9.72 9.50 24.89
N PRO A 62 -9.16 8.32 24.55
CA PRO A 62 -8.69 7.40 25.57
C PRO A 62 -7.59 8.04 26.45
N GLY A 63 -7.75 7.96 27.76
CA GLY A 63 -6.80 8.58 28.69
C GLY A 63 -5.38 7.99 28.64
N TRP A 64 -5.20 6.78 28.10
CA TRP A 64 -3.87 6.22 27.83
C TRP A 64 -3.20 6.90 26.64
N LEU A 65 -3.98 7.23 25.60
CA LEU A 65 -3.45 7.86 24.40
C LEU A 65 -3.00 9.28 24.71
N ASP A 66 -3.77 10.02 25.51
CA ASP A 66 -3.39 11.35 25.98
C ASP A 66 -2.02 11.37 26.69
N LYS A 67 -1.76 10.33 27.49
CA LYS A 67 -0.49 10.17 28.22
C LYS A 67 0.67 9.72 27.32
N ALA A 68 0.41 8.82 26.37
CA ALA A 68 1.43 8.25 25.50
C ALA A 68 1.87 9.21 24.38
N LEU A 69 0.98 10.09 23.95
CA LEU A 69 1.14 10.89 22.75
C LEU A 69 2.32 11.88 22.77
N PRO A 70 2.65 12.59 23.88
CA PRO A 70 3.86 13.41 23.92
C PRO A 70 5.12 12.62 23.51
N ALA A 71 5.28 11.40 24.04
CA ALA A 71 6.39 10.53 23.68
C ALA A 71 6.33 10.09 22.20
N MET A 72 5.14 9.82 21.67
CA MET A 72 4.96 9.48 20.25
C MET A 72 5.29 10.65 19.30
N LEU A 73 5.03 11.89 19.72
CA LEU A 73 5.33 13.10 18.95
C LEU A 73 6.84 13.40 18.92
N GLU A 74 7.54 13.14 20.02
CA GLU A 74 8.99 13.35 20.12
C GLU A 74 9.79 12.25 19.44
N ARG A 75 9.34 10.99 19.52
CA ARG A 75 10.08 9.84 19.00
C ARG A 75 10.13 9.84 17.47
N LYS A 76 11.28 10.17 16.90
CA LYS A 76 11.55 10.07 15.45
C LYS A 76 11.79 8.61 15.06
N VAL A 77 10.96 8.09 14.15
CA VAL A 77 10.99 6.66 13.76
C VAL A 77 11.16 6.45 12.26
N TRP A 78 11.11 7.52 11.48
CA TRP A 78 11.28 7.45 10.03
C TRP A 78 12.06 8.64 9.50
N LYS A 79 12.88 8.40 8.48
CA LYS A 79 13.65 9.43 7.78
C LYS A 79 13.49 9.25 6.28
N SER A 80 13.06 10.31 5.60
CA SER A 80 12.92 10.39 4.15
C SER A 80 13.70 11.62 3.63
N PRO A 81 14.32 11.55 2.44
CA PRO A 81 14.86 12.74 1.78
C PRO A 81 13.79 13.81 1.51
N GLU A 82 12.55 13.41 1.26
CA GLU A 82 11.44 14.30 0.89
C GLU A 82 10.72 14.86 2.12
N ASP A 83 10.39 13.99 3.09
CA ASP A 83 9.56 14.32 4.25
C ASP A 83 10.38 14.70 5.51
N GLY A 84 11.71 14.60 5.45
CA GLY A 84 12.58 14.78 6.61
C GLY A 84 12.41 13.68 7.67
N GLU A 85 12.45 14.05 8.95
CA GLU A 85 12.32 13.13 10.08
C GLU A 85 10.89 13.14 10.66
N LEU A 86 10.19 12.02 10.52
CA LEU A 86 8.82 11.85 10.98
C LEU A 86 8.78 11.20 12.36
N SER A 87 7.86 11.70 13.20
CA SER A 87 7.57 11.13 14.51
C SER A 87 6.72 9.85 14.40
N GLU A 88 6.67 9.07 15.47
CA GLU A 88 5.80 7.89 15.56
C GLU A 88 4.34 8.26 15.30
N ALA A 89 3.85 9.35 15.89
CA ALA A 89 2.50 9.86 15.65
C ALA A 89 2.26 10.21 14.17
N ALA A 90 3.21 10.91 13.51
CA ALA A 90 3.08 11.30 12.10
C ALA A 90 3.07 10.09 11.15
N VAL A 91 3.87 9.05 11.45
CA VAL A 91 3.88 7.81 10.68
C VAL A 91 2.52 7.10 10.74
N TRP A 92 1.88 7.07 11.91
CA TRP A 92 0.53 6.50 12.07
C TRP A 92 -0.59 7.38 11.49
N GLN A 93 -0.43 8.71 11.47
CA GLN A 93 -1.41 9.62 10.89
C GLN A 93 -1.61 9.39 9.38
N THR A 94 -0.57 8.99 8.66
CA THR A 94 -0.61 8.84 7.20
C THR A 94 -1.62 7.80 6.72
N PRO A 95 -1.62 6.53 7.17
CA PRO A 95 -2.65 5.57 6.77
C PRO A 95 -4.05 6.00 7.20
N VAL A 96 -4.18 6.65 8.36
CA VAL A 96 -5.47 7.13 8.89
C VAL A 96 -6.04 8.24 8.02
N SER A 97 -5.23 9.21 7.58
CA SER A 97 -5.69 10.30 6.70
C SER A 97 -6.14 9.78 5.33
N ILE A 98 -5.46 8.77 4.79
CA ILE A 98 -5.84 8.14 3.53
C ILE A 98 -7.17 7.40 3.67
N LEU A 99 -7.43 6.74 4.81
CA LEU A 99 -8.72 6.13 5.08
C LEU A 99 -9.84 7.16 5.25
N TYR A 100 -9.55 8.30 5.88
CA TYR A 100 -10.49 9.43 5.93
C TYR A 100 -10.84 9.92 4.51
N GLU A 101 -9.84 10.12 3.65
CA GLU A 101 -10.02 10.55 2.27
C GLU A 101 -10.86 9.54 1.48
N PHE A 102 -10.56 8.25 1.60
CA PHE A 102 -11.36 7.19 0.99
C PHE A 102 -12.81 7.19 1.50
N ASN A 103 -13.04 7.19 2.82
CA ASN A 103 -14.38 7.13 3.39
C ASN A 103 -15.22 8.37 2.99
N SER A 104 -14.58 9.54 2.94
CA SER A 104 -15.22 10.80 2.52
C SER A 104 -15.56 10.81 1.02
N THR A 105 -14.75 10.15 0.21
CA THR A 105 -14.89 10.12 -1.26
C THR A 105 -15.87 9.03 -1.69
N ALA A 106 -15.65 7.79 -1.25
CA ALA A 106 -16.46 6.63 -1.62
C ALA A 106 -17.92 6.78 -1.17
N GLY A 107 -18.18 7.38 0.00
CA GLY A 107 -19.54 7.64 0.48
C GLY A 107 -20.34 8.64 -0.36
N LYS A 108 -19.66 9.44 -1.19
CA LYS A 108 -20.25 10.54 -1.97
C LYS A 108 -20.09 10.37 -3.49
N ALA A 109 -19.46 9.27 -3.93
CA ALA A 109 -19.18 9.04 -5.33
C ALA A 109 -20.47 8.69 -6.09
N GLU A 110 -20.89 9.54 -7.03
CA GLU A 110 -22.04 9.26 -7.90
C GLU A 110 -21.73 8.19 -8.95
N LYS A 111 -20.47 8.15 -9.43
CA LYS A 111 -19.99 7.21 -10.46
C LYS A 111 -18.67 6.57 -10.00
N PRO A 112 -18.70 5.72 -8.98
CA PRO A 112 -17.48 5.18 -8.38
C PRO A 112 -16.63 4.38 -9.37
N LEU A 113 -17.25 3.70 -10.33
CA LEU A 113 -16.51 2.94 -11.35
C LEU A 113 -15.70 3.83 -12.33
N ALA A 114 -16.03 5.12 -12.43
CA ALA A 114 -15.27 6.07 -13.21
C ALA A 114 -14.03 6.61 -12.47
N MET A 115 -13.89 6.31 -11.18
CA MET A 115 -12.83 6.82 -10.30
C MET A 115 -11.67 5.84 -10.13
N GLU A 116 -11.34 5.09 -11.19
CA GLU A 116 -10.30 4.05 -11.14
C GLU A 116 -8.94 4.62 -10.76
N ALA A 117 -8.59 5.79 -11.31
CA ALA A 117 -7.31 6.44 -11.05
C ALA A 117 -7.22 6.89 -9.58
N GLU A 118 -8.27 7.50 -9.06
CA GLU A 118 -8.37 8.01 -7.69
C GLU A 118 -8.31 6.87 -6.66
N PHE A 119 -9.08 5.80 -6.86
CA PHE A 119 -9.04 4.66 -5.94
C PHE A 119 -7.73 3.88 -6.04
N SER A 120 -7.11 3.83 -7.23
CA SER A 120 -5.77 3.24 -7.39
C SER A 120 -4.70 4.05 -6.68
N ASP A 121 -4.75 5.39 -6.77
CA ASP A 121 -3.85 6.29 -6.06
C ASP A 121 -3.98 6.15 -4.53
N LEU A 122 -5.21 6.22 -4.01
CA LEU A 122 -5.52 6.01 -2.59
C LEU A 122 -4.93 4.69 -2.08
N ARG A 123 -5.13 3.61 -2.83
CA ARG A 123 -4.61 2.28 -2.50
C ARG A 123 -3.08 2.25 -2.48
N ILE A 124 -2.41 2.84 -3.48
CA ILE A 124 -0.94 2.88 -3.55
C ILE A 124 -0.39 3.64 -2.36
N ARG A 125 -0.90 4.86 -2.11
CA ARG A 125 -0.50 5.66 -0.94
C ARG A 125 -0.76 4.91 0.36
N PHE A 126 -1.90 4.25 0.49
CA PHE A 126 -2.24 3.46 1.67
C PHE A 126 -1.22 2.34 1.89
N ASN A 127 -0.96 1.51 0.88
CA ASN A 127 0.02 0.42 0.97
C ASN A 127 1.43 0.91 1.30
N MET A 128 1.87 2.03 0.71
CA MET A 128 3.15 2.65 1.05
C MET A 128 3.20 3.13 2.50
N SER A 129 2.10 3.72 3.00
CA SER A 129 2.01 4.19 4.38
C SER A 129 2.00 3.04 5.40
N VAL A 130 1.33 1.94 5.09
CA VAL A 130 1.34 0.71 5.93
C VAL A 130 2.73 0.08 5.93
N ASP A 131 3.41 0.01 4.78
CA ASP A 131 4.79 -0.47 4.70
C ASP A 131 5.74 0.40 5.53
N ARG A 132 5.53 1.72 5.55
CA ARG A 132 6.28 2.66 6.39
C ARG A 132 6.11 2.35 7.88
N VAL A 133 4.87 2.16 8.36
CA VAL A 133 4.58 1.77 9.75
C VAL A 133 5.30 0.47 10.12
N ALA A 134 5.20 -0.55 9.27
CA ALA A 134 5.82 -1.84 9.50
C ALA A 134 7.37 -1.77 9.50
N ARG A 135 7.98 -1.03 8.57
CA ARG A 135 9.44 -0.83 8.54
C ARG A 135 9.97 -0.03 9.72
N ALA A 136 9.16 0.88 10.26
CA ALA A 136 9.46 1.60 11.49
C ALA A 136 9.35 0.73 12.76
N LYS A 137 8.93 -0.54 12.63
CA LYS A 137 8.80 -1.53 13.73
C LYS A 137 7.90 -1.03 14.87
N LEU A 138 6.73 -0.53 14.49
CA LEU A 138 5.77 0.10 15.39
C LEU A 138 4.76 -0.90 15.99
N GLU A 139 5.04 -2.20 15.97
CA GLU A 139 4.14 -3.21 16.57
C GLU A 139 3.98 -3.03 18.09
N GLY A 140 5.00 -2.50 18.76
CA GLY A 140 4.95 -2.14 20.17
C GLY A 140 4.33 -0.77 20.47
N SER A 141 3.95 0.00 19.45
CA SER A 141 3.33 1.33 19.57
C SER A 141 1.97 1.24 20.27
N PHE A 142 1.41 2.39 20.65
CA PHE A 142 0.08 2.49 21.27
C PHE A 142 -0.07 1.61 22.53
N GLU A 143 0.95 1.63 23.39
CA GLU A 143 1.07 0.77 24.58
C GLU A 143 0.87 -0.73 24.28
N GLY A 144 1.39 -1.19 23.13
CA GLY A 144 1.27 -2.58 22.69
C GLY A 144 0.06 -2.90 21.81
N ARG A 145 -0.74 -1.90 21.42
CA ARG A 145 -1.84 -2.09 20.45
C ARG A 145 -1.39 -2.03 18.99
N GLY A 146 -0.18 -1.53 18.72
CA GLY A 146 0.35 -1.34 17.37
C GLY A 146 0.29 -2.60 16.51
N GLY A 147 0.57 -3.78 17.07
CA GLY A 147 0.48 -5.06 16.36
C GLY A 147 -0.92 -5.39 15.84
N ALA A 148 -1.96 -5.22 16.68
CA ALA A 148 -3.35 -5.43 16.29
C ALA A 148 -3.81 -4.39 15.25
N MET A 149 -3.38 -3.14 15.42
CA MET A 149 -3.64 -2.09 14.43
C MET A 149 -2.98 -2.39 13.09
N LEU A 150 -1.73 -2.87 13.08
CA LEU A 150 -1.04 -3.25 11.84
C LEU A 150 -1.74 -4.43 11.15
N ALA A 151 -2.18 -5.44 11.91
CA ALA A 151 -2.98 -6.53 11.36
C ALA A 151 -4.32 -6.05 10.76
N SER A 152 -4.97 -5.06 11.39
CA SER A 152 -6.16 -4.41 10.85
C SER A 152 -5.86 -3.67 9.54
N LEU A 153 -4.77 -2.90 9.49
CA LEU A 153 -4.29 -2.21 8.29
C LEU A 153 -3.95 -3.18 7.15
N ASP A 154 -3.35 -4.33 7.44
CA ASP A 154 -3.10 -5.38 6.44
C ASP A 154 -4.41 -5.92 5.83
N GLY A 155 -5.44 -6.11 6.66
CA GLY A 155 -6.78 -6.50 6.19
C GLY A 155 -7.46 -5.42 5.35
N ILE A 156 -7.26 -4.16 5.72
CA ILE A 156 -7.74 -3.00 4.94
C ILE A 156 -7.03 -2.93 3.58
N ALA A 157 -5.71 -3.12 3.55
CA ALA A 157 -4.91 -3.11 2.32
C ALA A 157 -5.40 -4.18 1.32
N ARG A 158 -5.68 -5.40 1.81
CA ARG A 158 -6.30 -6.46 0.99
C ARG A 158 -7.66 -6.05 0.43
N THR A 159 -8.49 -5.42 1.24
CA THR A 159 -9.83 -5.00 0.80
C THR A 159 -9.75 -3.86 -0.22
N PHE A 160 -8.75 -2.98 -0.12
CA PHE A 160 -8.45 -1.96 -1.12
C PHE A 160 -8.06 -2.55 -2.48
N ASP A 161 -7.23 -3.60 -2.47
CA ASP A 161 -6.84 -4.30 -3.69
C ASP A 161 -8.07 -4.97 -4.34
N GLU A 162 -8.92 -5.62 -3.56
CA GLU A 162 -10.17 -6.20 -4.04
C GLU A 162 -11.15 -5.13 -4.58
N LEU A 163 -11.29 -3.98 -3.89
CA LEU A 163 -12.12 -2.86 -4.34
C LEU A 163 -11.66 -2.33 -5.70
N THR A 164 -10.38 -2.01 -5.83
CA THR A 164 -9.84 -1.48 -7.08
C THR A 164 -9.80 -2.55 -8.17
N GLY A 165 -9.77 -3.84 -7.81
CA GLY A 165 -9.97 -4.94 -8.76
C GLY A 165 -11.41 -5.00 -9.29
N ALA A 166 -12.41 -4.67 -8.46
CA ALA A 166 -13.80 -4.56 -8.90
C ALA A 166 -14.02 -3.33 -9.80
N VAL A 167 -13.44 -2.17 -9.44
CA VAL A 167 -13.50 -0.93 -10.24
C VAL A 167 -12.95 -1.18 -11.65
N ALA A 168 -11.75 -1.76 -11.77
CA ALA A 168 -11.12 -2.05 -13.06
C ALA A 168 -11.92 -3.03 -13.94
N LYS A 169 -12.79 -3.85 -13.34
CA LYS A 169 -13.67 -4.79 -14.07
C LYS A 169 -15.04 -4.20 -14.39
N GLY A 170 -15.33 -2.97 -13.95
CA GLY A 170 -16.67 -2.40 -14.01
C GLY A 170 -17.69 -3.15 -13.14
N ASP A 171 -17.25 -3.87 -12.10
CA ASP A 171 -18.11 -4.65 -11.22
C ASP A 171 -18.68 -3.78 -10.08
N GLN A 172 -19.85 -3.17 -10.31
CA GLN A 172 -20.51 -2.32 -9.33
C GLN A 172 -20.83 -3.06 -8.02
N LYS A 173 -21.28 -4.31 -8.10
CA LYS A 173 -21.66 -5.09 -6.91
C LYS A 173 -20.41 -5.43 -6.07
N GLY A 174 -19.33 -5.80 -6.75
CA GLY A 174 -18.03 -6.01 -6.12
C GLY A 174 -17.51 -4.72 -5.45
N TYR A 175 -17.64 -3.58 -6.12
CA TYR A 175 -17.29 -2.28 -5.56
C TYR A 175 -18.09 -1.98 -4.29
N ASP A 176 -19.43 -2.03 -4.36
CA ASP A 176 -20.31 -1.69 -3.23
C ASP A 176 -20.01 -2.55 -2.00
N ALA A 177 -19.82 -3.86 -2.21
CA ALA A 177 -19.48 -4.79 -1.15
C ALA A 177 -18.12 -4.46 -0.49
N LYS A 178 -17.10 -4.16 -1.30
CA LYS A 178 -15.75 -3.89 -0.80
C LYS A 178 -15.59 -2.49 -0.21
N ALA A 179 -16.35 -1.51 -0.70
CA ALA A 179 -16.41 -0.19 -0.10
C ALA A 179 -17.04 -0.25 1.30
N ALA A 180 -18.17 -0.95 1.44
CA ALA A 180 -18.80 -1.17 2.75
C ALA A 180 -17.88 -1.95 3.71
N GLU A 181 -17.16 -2.96 3.21
CA GLU A 181 -16.18 -3.71 4.00
C GLU A 181 -15.01 -2.82 4.47
N LEU A 182 -14.47 -1.96 3.60
CA LEU A 182 -13.43 -1.00 3.95
C LEU A 182 -13.90 -0.04 5.04
N MET A 183 -15.08 0.57 4.88
CA MET A 183 -15.66 1.47 5.89
C MET A 183 -15.81 0.77 7.24
N LYS A 184 -16.33 -0.47 7.24
CA LYS A 184 -16.45 -1.28 8.46
C LYS A 184 -15.09 -1.55 9.10
N ARG A 185 -14.07 -1.87 8.31
CA ARG A 185 -12.69 -2.13 8.80
C ARG A 185 -12.03 -0.85 9.32
N SER A 186 -12.24 0.31 8.68
CA SER A 186 -11.77 1.61 9.20
C SER A 186 -12.35 1.88 10.59
N ARG A 187 -13.66 1.66 10.78
CA ARG A 187 -14.28 1.81 12.10
C ARG A 187 -13.76 0.79 13.13
N GLY A 188 -13.47 -0.44 12.68
CA GLY A 188 -12.80 -1.45 13.49
C GLY A 188 -11.40 -1.00 13.93
N LEU A 189 -10.60 -0.43 13.03
CA LEU A 189 -9.29 0.14 13.35
C LEU A 189 -9.39 1.25 14.40
N PHE A 190 -10.37 2.15 14.29
CA PHE A 190 -10.60 3.19 15.31
C PHE A 190 -10.98 2.58 16.67
N SER A 191 -11.80 1.53 16.66
CA SER A 191 -12.27 0.86 17.88
C SER A 191 -11.10 0.28 18.71
N LEU A 192 -10.01 -0.14 18.06
CA LEU A 192 -8.80 -0.65 18.73
C LEU A 192 -8.17 0.37 19.69
N LEU A 193 -8.41 1.67 19.53
CA LEU A 193 -7.95 2.69 20.48
C LEU A 193 -8.61 2.56 21.86
N PHE A 194 -9.80 1.97 21.90
CA PHE A 194 -10.62 1.83 23.10
C PHE A 194 -10.51 0.45 23.74
N GLU A 195 -9.87 -0.50 23.05
CA GLU A 195 -9.68 -1.86 23.52
C GLU A 195 -8.48 -1.96 24.46
N ALA A 196 -8.47 -3.02 25.29
CA ALA A 196 -7.32 -3.35 26.11
C ALA A 196 -6.16 -3.81 25.21
N PRO A 197 -4.89 -3.52 25.58
CA PRO A 197 -3.76 -3.99 24.79
C PRO A 197 -3.68 -5.52 24.88
N GLU A 198 -3.52 -6.18 23.73
CA GLU A 198 -3.36 -7.64 23.73
C GLU A 198 -2.04 -8.02 24.41
N LYS A 199 -2.12 -8.75 25.53
CA LYS A 199 -0.95 -9.26 26.26
C LYS A 199 -0.05 -10.20 25.42
N ALA A 200 -0.53 -10.67 24.26
CA ALA A 200 0.16 -11.61 23.38
C ALA A 200 0.73 -10.98 22.08
N ALA A 201 0.38 -9.73 21.75
CA ALA A 201 0.75 -9.10 20.48
C ALA A 201 2.27 -8.85 20.31
N ALA A 202 3.03 -8.89 21.39
CA ALA A 202 4.49 -8.79 21.34
C ALA A 202 5.18 -10.03 20.70
N LYS A 203 4.47 -11.14 20.43
CA LYS A 203 5.10 -12.42 20.04
C LYS A 203 4.76 -12.96 18.65
N LYS A 204 3.85 -12.35 17.88
CA LYS A 204 3.52 -12.85 16.54
C LYS A 204 3.62 -11.70 15.53
N ALA A 205 4.64 -11.76 14.67
CA ALA A 205 4.71 -10.88 13.52
C ALA A 205 3.40 -11.02 12.74
N ALA A 206 2.65 -9.92 12.59
CA ALA A 206 1.46 -9.89 11.77
C ALA A 206 1.82 -10.42 10.37
N THR A 207 0.94 -11.23 9.78
CA THR A 207 1.14 -11.74 8.42
C THR A 207 1.05 -10.57 7.46
N ARG A 208 2.20 -9.95 7.16
CA ARG A 208 2.33 -8.74 6.36
C ARG A 208 1.62 -8.90 5.02
N TYR A 209 0.71 -7.99 4.71
CA TYR A 209 0.04 -8.00 3.43
C TYR A 209 1.06 -7.71 2.31
N THR A 210 1.04 -8.55 1.27
CA THR A 210 1.82 -8.32 0.05
C THR A 210 0.82 -7.85 -1.02
N PRO A 211 0.98 -6.63 -1.57
CA PRO A 211 0.05 -6.10 -2.57
C PRO A 211 -0.17 -7.05 -3.74
N GLU A 212 -1.38 -7.04 -4.29
CA GLU A 212 -1.73 -7.81 -5.47
C GLU A 212 -0.79 -7.45 -6.62
N ALA A 213 -0.14 -8.47 -7.14
CA ALA A 213 0.78 -8.40 -8.27
C ALA A 213 0.03 -8.12 -9.59
N ARG A 214 -0.37 -6.87 -9.82
CA ARG A 214 -0.99 -6.42 -11.08
C ARG A 214 -0.38 -5.11 -11.57
N LEU A 215 -0.63 -4.80 -12.84
CA LEU A 215 -0.21 -3.54 -13.43
C LEU A 215 -1.02 -2.38 -12.85
N LEU A 216 -0.32 -1.32 -12.43
CA LEU A 216 -0.91 -0.16 -11.76
C LEU A 216 -0.81 1.09 -12.63
N PRO A 217 -1.78 2.03 -12.55
CA PRO A 217 -1.64 3.34 -13.16
C PRO A 217 -0.31 4.01 -12.75
N GLY A 218 0.37 4.64 -13.72
CA GLY A 218 1.69 5.25 -13.50
C GLY A 218 2.88 4.29 -13.60
N TYR A 219 2.68 2.99 -13.40
CA TYR A 219 3.71 1.95 -13.56
C TYR A 219 3.70 1.35 -14.98
N ARG A 220 4.69 0.51 -15.29
CA ARG A 220 4.87 -0.19 -16.56
C ARG A 220 5.08 -1.67 -16.29
N GLY A 221 4.42 -2.52 -17.07
CA GLY A 221 4.65 -3.96 -17.07
C GLY A 221 5.76 -4.27 -18.05
N VAL A 222 6.96 -4.57 -17.56
CA VAL A 222 8.09 -4.93 -18.44
C VAL A 222 8.20 -6.44 -18.53
N SER A 223 8.12 -6.96 -19.74
CA SER A 223 8.25 -8.41 -19.99
C SER A 223 9.71 -8.75 -20.32
N LEU A 224 10.31 -9.64 -19.55
CA LEU A 224 11.69 -10.09 -19.74
C LEU A 224 11.72 -11.60 -19.98
N PRO A 225 12.58 -12.09 -20.89
CA PRO A 225 12.82 -13.51 -21.03
C PRO A 225 13.56 -14.03 -19.79
N LEU A 226 13.20 -15.25 -19.36
CA LEU A 226 13.85 -15.96 -18.29
C LEU A 226 14.33 -17.33 -18.77
N ALA A 227 15.49 -17.75 -18.31
CA ALA A 227 15.89 -19.14 -18.44
C ALA A 227 14.83 -20.05 -17.78
N GLY A 228 14.54 -21.19 -18.38
CA GLY A 228 13.50 -22.10 -17.88
C GLY A 228 13.73 -22.51 -16.41
N SER A 229 14.99 -22.71 -16.02
CA SER A 229 15.37 -22.97 -14.62
C SER A 229 14.97 -21.85 -13.66
N GLN A 230 15.07 -20.58 -14.05
CA GLN A 230 14.65 -19.46 -13.21
C GLN A 230 13.12 -19.32 -13.18
N ALA A 231 12.46 -19.48 -14.33
CA ALA A 231 10.99 -19.39 -14.43
C ALA A 231 10.26 -20.45 -13.58
N LEU A 232 10.92 -21.56 -13.24
CA LEU A 232 10.38 -22.57 -12.33
C LEU A 232 10.20 -22.08 -10.89
N PHE A 233 11.06 -21.16 -10.43
CA PHE A 233 11.15 -20.74 -9.02
C PHE A 233 10.69 -19.31 -8.75
N VAL A 234 10.32 -18.57 -9.79
CA VAL A 234 9.72 -17.25 -9.68
C VAL A 234 8.22 -17.36 -9.86
N GLU A 235 7.47 -16.73 -8.97
CA GLU A 235 6.01 -16.73 -8.98
C GLU A 235 5.44 -15.31 -9.00
N LYS A 236 4.16 -15.19 -9.42
CA LYS A 236 3.41 -13.94 -9.30
C LYS A 236 3.37 -13.51 -7.83
N GLY A 237 3.72 -12.26 -7.55
CA GLY A 237 3.78 -11.71 -6.19
C GLY A 237 5.16 -11.75 -5.55
N ASP A 238 6.12 -12.49 -6.13
CA ASP A 238 7.50 -12.44 -5.67
C ASP A 238 8.12 -11.05 -5.89
N ARG A 239 9.09 -10.72 -5.05
CA ARG A 239 9.97 -9.57 -5.24
C ARG A 239 11.33 -10.07 -5.69
N VAL A 240 11.89 -9.42 -6.70
CA VAL A 240 13.14 -9.83 -7.34
C VAL A 240 14.13 -8.68 -7.45
N ASP A 241 15.41 -9.02 -7.48
CA ASP A 241 16.48 -8.15 -7.97
C ASP A 241 16.85 -8.54 -9.39
N MET A 242 17.07 -7.55 -10.25
CA MET A 242 17.50 -7.76 -11.63
C MET A 242 19.00 -7.53 -11.73
N LEU A 243 19.73 -8.62 -11.96
CA LEU A 243 21.16 -8.64 -12.22
C LEU A 243 21.38 -8.73 -13.72
N VAL A 244 22.30 -7.93 -14.21
CA VAL A 244 22.57 -7.77 -15.63
C VAL A 244 24.05 -7.97 -15.87
N THR A 245 24.37 -8.90 -16.77
CA THR A 245 25.75 -9.20 -17.17
C THR A 245 26.01 -8.61 -18.55
N PHE A 246 27.03 -7.76 -18.67
CA PHE A 246 27.42 -7.13 -19.92
C PHE A 246 28.94 -7.01 -20.02
N GLU A 247 29.45 -6.78 -21.23
CA GLU A 247 30.86 -6.52 -21.46
C GLU A 247 31.15 -5.04 -21.26
N ALA A 248 32.06 -4.73 -20.34
CA ALA A 248 32.56 -3.38 -20.11
C ALA A 248 34.00 -3.27 -20.62
N ILE A 249 34.32 -2.12 -21.21
CA ILE A 249 35.70 -1.77 -21.59
C ILE A 249 36.34 -1.10 -20.38
N MET A 250 37.38 -1.72 -19.84
CA MET A 250 38.14 -1.20 -18.71
C MET A 250 39.19 -0.19 -19.18
N THR A 251 39.83 0.54 -18.25
CA THR A 251 40.81 1.62 -18.54
C THR A 251 42.00 1.21 -19.43
N ASN A 252 42.28 -0.09 -19.56
CA ASN A 252 43.36 -0.63 -20.39
C ASN A 252 42.85 -1.24 -21.71
N ASP A 253 41.66 -0.85 -22.19
CA ASP A 253 40.97 -1.41 -23.36
C ASP A 253 40.67 -2.92 -23.29
N VAL A 254 40.78 -3.51 -22.10
CA VAL A 254 40.42 -4.91 -21.86
C VAL A 254 38.91 -5.01 -21.67
N LYS A 255 38.26 -5.86 -22.48
CA LYS A 255 36.86 -6.23 -22.29
C LYS A 255 36.73 -7.21 -21.15
N GLU A 256 35.95 -6.85 -20.14
CA GLU A 256 35.63 -7.73 -19.00
C GLU A 256 34.12 -7.91 -18.90
N LYS A 257 33.69 -9.15 -18.62
CA LYS A 257 32.29 -9.42 -18.29
C LYS A 257 32.04 -9.02 -16.84
N ILE A 258 31.18 -8.04 -16.66
CA ILE A 258 30.77 -7.55 -15.34
C ILE A 258 29.30 -7.84 -15.11
N THR A 259 28.95 -8.13 -13.86
CA THR A 259 27.55 -8.29 -13.44
C THR A 259 27.22 -7.20 -12.42
N ALA A 260 26.19 -6.42 -12.74
CA ALA A 260 25.69 -5.36 -11.87
C ALA A 260 24.22 -5.61 -11.53
N THR A 261 23.79 -5.18 -10.34
CA THR A 261 22.37 -5.12 -10.03
C THR A 261 21.82 -3.80 -10.55
N ILE A 262 20.86 -3.87 -11.46
CA ILE A 262 20.27 -2.70 -12.09
C ILE A 262 18.96 -2.31 -11.40
N LEU A 263 18.13 -3.29 -11.04
CA LEU A 263 16.88 -3.06 -10.32
C LEU A 263 16.87 -3.86 -9.03
N GLN A 264 16.28 -3.29 -7.99
CA GLN A 264 16.12 -3.97 -6.71
C GLN A 264 14.68 -3.91 -6.24
N ASN A 265 14.24 -4.98 -5.58
CA ASN A 265 12.94 -5.05 -4.92
C ASN A 265 11.74 -4.80 -5.88
N VAL A 266 11.82 -5.34 -7.09
CA VAL A 266 10.78 -5.18 -8.12
C VAL A 266 9.73 -6.29 -7.98
N LEU A 267 8.45 -5.95 -8.11
CA LEU A 267 7.34 -6.90 -7.97
C LEU A 267 7.10 -7.66 -9.28
N VAL A 268 6.92 -8.97 -9.19
CA VAL A 268 6.54 -9.83 -10.32
C VAL A 268 5.02 -9.84 -10.48
N THR A 269 4.49 -9.37 -11.61
CA THR A 269 3.05 -9.30 -11.89
C THR A 269 2.51 -10.53 -12.63
N ALA A 270 3.36 -11.19 -13.41
CA ALA A 270 3.01 -12.42 -14.11
C ALA A 270 4.25 -13.26 -14.42
N VAL A 271 4.08 -14.57 -14.52
CA VAL A 271 5.11 -15.50 -14.97
C VAL A 271 4.48 -16.48 -15.96
N VAL A 272 5.04 -16.56 -17.15
CA VAL A 272 4.75 -17.57 -18.16
C VAL A 272 5.88 -18.59 -18.10
N LYS A 273 5.59 -19.77 -17.55
CA LYS A 273 6.54 -20.88 -17.50
C LYS A 273 6.67 -21.49 -18.90
N PRO A 274 7.88 -21.88 -19.32
CA PRO A 274 8.07 -22.47 -20.65
C PRO A 274 7.45 -23.86 -20.72
N ALA A 275 6.87 -24.20 -21.87
CA ALA A 275 6.29 -25.52 -22.13
C ALA A 275 7.31 -26.54 -22.71
N GLY A 276 8.57 -26.12 -22.89
CA GLY A 276 9.63 -26.91 -23.54
C GLY A 276 11.01 -26.24 -23.40
N SER A 277 11.80 -26.25 -24.47
CA SER A 277 13.13 -25.62 -24.51
C SER A 277 13.13 -24.10 -24.70
N GLU A 278 11.94 -23.50 -24.89
CA GLU A 278 11.80 -22.06 -25.02
C GLU A 278 12.09 -21.35 -23.68
N PRO A 279 12.56 -20.09 -23.70
CA PRO A 279 12.66 -19.30 -22.48
C PRO A 279 11.26 -19.00 -21.92
N GLY A 280 11.15 -18.96 -20.59
CA GLY A 280 9.97 -18.41 -19.94
C GLY A 280 9.90 -16.90 -20.11
N VAL A 281 8.80 -16.30 -19.69
CA VAL A 281 8.63 -14.84 -19.65
C VAL A 281 8.16 -14.43 -18.26
N VAL A 282 8.72 -13.36 -17.73
CA VAL A 282 8.23 -12.72 -16.52
C VAL A 282 7.84 -11.29 -16.81
N GLN A 283 6.77 -10.84 -16.18
CA GLN A 283 6.38 -9.44 -16.19
C GLN A 283 6.72 -8.81 -14.84
N LEU A 284 7.48 -7.72 -14.88
CA LEU A 284 7.87 -6.91 -13.74
C LEU A 284 7.05 -5.62 -13.69
N LEU A 285 6.64 -5.21 -12.48
CA LEU A 285 6.04 -3.91 -12.22
C LEU A 285 7.14 -2.88 -11.98
N CYS A 286 7.43 -2.07 -13.00
CA CYS A 286 8.47 -1.05 -12.95
C CYS A 286 7.86 0.36 -12.94
N ASN A 287 8.48 1.30 -12.23
CA ASN A 287 8.22 2.72 -12.49
C ASN A 287 8.81 3.13 -13.87
N PRO A 288 8.53 4.35 -14.39
CA PRO A 288 9.01 4.75 -15.71
C PRO A 288 10.54 4.68 -15.90
N ASN A 289 11.34 5.01 -14.88
CA ASN A 289 12.80 4.98 -14.96
C ASN A 289 13.32 3.54 -14.93
N GLU A 290 12.82 2.72 -14.00
CA GLU A 290 13.14 1.30 -13.91
C GLU A 290 12.78 0.57 -15.21
N ALA A 291 11.68 0.96 -15.87
CA ALA A 291 11.28 0.39 -17.13
C ALA A 291 12.27 0.69 -18.26
N GLN A 292 12.82 1.92 -18.30
CA GLN A 292 13.87 2.27 -19.25
C GLN A 292 15.14 1.45 -19.01
N TYR A 293 15.56 1.30 -17.76
CA TYR A 293 16.73 0.49 -17.42
C TYR A 293 16.53 -1.00 -17.74
N ALA A 294 15.34 -1.54 -17.51
CA ALA A 294 15.01 -2.91 -17.91
C ALA A 294 15.04 -3.09 -19.42
N ALA A 295 14.47 -2.15 -20.19
CA ALA A 295 14.49 -2.18 -21.64
C ALA A 295 15.92 -2.07 -22.21
N LEU A 296 16.74 -1.17 -21.64
CA LEU A 296 18.15 -1.03 -22.01
C LEU A 296 18.94 -2.31 -21.72
N SER A 297 18.69 -2.92 -20.56
CA SER A 297 19.31 -4.19 -20.18
C SER A 297 18.94 -5.29 -21.17
N LEU A 298 17.68 -5.37 -21.60
CA LEU A 298 17.25 -6.34 -22.62
C LEU A 298 17.98 -6.14 -23.96
N ALA A 299 18.25 -4.90 -24.32
CA ALA A 299 18.91 -4.57 -25.60
C ALA A 299 20.42 -4.80 -25.58
N GLN A 300 21.09 -4.59 -24.43
CA GLN A 300 22.56 -4.53 -24.37
C GLN A 300 23.21 -5.65 -23.56
N ALA A 301 22.45 -6.33 -22.68
CA ALA A 301 23.01 -7.34 -21.82
C ALA A 301 23.27 -8.65 -22.57
N SER A 302 24.38 -9.30 -22.20
CA SER A 302 24.63 -10.68 -22.60
C SER A 302 23.78 -11.67 -21.80
N ASN A 303 23.36 -11.31 -20.59
CA ASN A 303 22.49 -12.12 -19.75
C ASN A 303 21.71 -11.27 -18.74
N ILE A 304 20.47 -11.66 -18.44
CA ILE A 304 19.64 -11.08 -17.38
C ILE A 304 19.29 -12.21 -16.41
N ASN A 305 19.53 -11.97 -15.13
CA ASN A 305 19.20 -12.91 -14.06
C ASN A 305 18.29 -12.24 -13.05
N LEU A 306 17.23 -12.95 -12.65
CA LEU A 306 16.35 -12.50 -11.59
C LEU A 306 16.58 -13.32 -10.33
N THR A 307 16.96 -12.63 -9.26
CA THR A 307 17.17 -13.24 -7.95
C THR A 307 15.96 -12.98 -7.09
N ARG A 308 15.27 -14.04 -6.70
CA ARG A 308 14.12 -13.97 -5.80
C ARG A 308 14.57 -13.53 -4.40
N ARG A 309 13.87 -12.55 -3.83
CA ARG A 309 14.06 -12.10 -2.45
C ARG A 309 13.33 -13.00 -1.47
N ALA A 310 13.86 -13.11 -0.26
CA ALA A 310 13.15 -13.78 0.83
C ALA A 310 11.83 -13.02 1.15
N PRO A 311 10.76 -13.72 1.56
CA PRO A 311 9.52 -13.07 1.99
C PRO A 311 9.80 -12.01 3.07
N GLY A 312 9.32 -10.78 2.82
CA GLY A 312 9.51 -9.65 3.74
C GLY A 312 10.83 -8.89 3.60
N ASP A 313 11.78 -9.33 2.77
CA ASP A 313 13.01 -8.58 2.49
C ASP A 313 12.77 -7.50 1.43
N THR A 314 12.58 -6.26 1.90
CA THR A 314 12.32 -5.09 1.04
C THR A 314 13.41 -4.02 1.16
N ALA A 315 14.50 -4.33 1.85
CA ALA A 315 15.59 -3.40 2.05
C ALA A 315 16.44 -3.28 0.77
N LEU A 316 16.69 -2.05 0.34
CA LEU A 316 17.66 -1.78 -0.72
C LEU A 316 19.06 -1.85 -0.13
N ARG A 317 19.95 -2.60 -0.77
CA ARG A 317 21.34 -2.76 -0.31
C ARG A 317 22.26 -2.48 -1.47
N ALA A 318 23.30 -1.69 -1.25
CA ALA A 318 24.35 -1.58 -2.24
C ALA A 318 24.97 -2.98 -2.46
N MET A 319 24.90 -3.47 -3.69
CA MET A 319 25.54 -4.72 -4.10
C MET A 319 26.75 -4.35 -4.96
N GLU A 320 27.91 -4.89 -4.60
CA GLU A 320 29.14 -4.64 -5.34
C GLU A 320 29.03 -5.24 -6.75
N ILE A 321 29.54 -4.52 -7.75
CA ILE A 321 29.69 -5.05 -9.10
C ILE A 321 30.69 -6.20 -9.06
N ALA A 322 30.24 -7.37 -9.50
CA ALA A 322 31.03 -8.58 -9.53
C ALA A 322 31.73 -8.74 -10.88
N SER A 323 33.01 -9.11 -10.84
CA SER A 323 33.78 -9.50 -12.02
C SER A 323 34.78 -10.60 -11.63
N PHE A 324 35.14 -11.47 -12.56
CA PHE A 324 36.07 -12.57 -12.27
C PHE A 324 37.48 -12.06 -11.98
N GLY A 325 37.90 -10.94 -12.56
CA GLY A 325 39.20 -10.32 -12.27
C GLY A 325 39.37 -9.95 -10.79
N LYS A 326 38.26 -9.66 -10.07
CA LYS A 326 38.31 -9.39 -8.63
C LYS A 326 38.50 -10.64 -7.75
N LEU A 327 38.18 -11.83 -8.27
CA LEU A 327 38.25 -13.09 -7.51
C LEU A 327 39.65 -13.71 -7.53
N LEU A 328 40.42 -13.46 -8.60
CA LEU A 328 41.77 -13.97 -8.77
C LEU A 328 42.77 -12.89 -8.33
N LYS A 329 43.00 -12.79 -7.02
CA LYS A 329 44.13 -12.03 -6.45
C LYS A 329 45.31 -12.95 -6.20
#